data_AF-A0A534B315-F1
#
_entry.id   AF-A0A534B315-F1
#
_cell.length_a   1.000
_cell.length_b   1.000
_cell.length_c   1.000
_cell.angle_alpha   90.00
_cell.angle_beta   90.00
_cell.angle_gamma   90.00
#
_symmetry.space_group_name_H-M   'P 1'
#
loop_
_entity.id
_entity.type
_entity.pdbx_description
1 polymer ?
#
loop_
_entity_poly.entity_id
_entity_poly.type
_entity_poly.pdbx_seq_one_letter_code
_entity_poly.pdbx_strand_id
1 'polypeptide(L)'
;MNRAIPPGARCRPDDPSARQAERPHPPLPRLQRWHNPLRVESSLGALLPLFERERSAGNPLAVGVLLHTAGSTYRKPGALMLIAANGDYAGLLSGGCLEGDLREHARSVIETGEPRIVSYDMRGPEDLLWGLGLGCEGAMQILLLRAGPDRDWQPLTHLARALAGHAPTAIGIVTESACPDLPAGTIALPLRAGADAAPQAQAPLGGQSVQAALADAVRSGHVSWVEAESPPWKLFVLPLSLPPRLLLLGAGPDAAPVVDFAARLNWKVTLVDHRPAYAQVSHFPLAERVILARPDDLSGVLDLPGYSAAVVMSHHLPSDLAYLRALAQT
;
A
#
# COMPACT_ATOMS: atom_id res chain seq x y z
N MET A 1 39.39 54.58 -41.88
CA MET A 1 40.37 53.60 -41.39
C MET A 1 39.58 52.42 -40.83
N ASN A 2 39.02 51.51 -41.62
CA ASN A 2 39.64 50.42 -42.40
C ASN A 2 40.69 49.59 -41.62
N ARG A 3 40.24 48.49 -41.01
CA ARG A 3 40.88 47.17 -41.11
C ARG A 3 39.87 46.05 -40.82
N ALA A 4 39.55 45.31 -41.87
CA ALA A 4 38.91 44.00 -41.84
C ALA A 4 39.95 42.89 -41.61
N ILE A 5 39.54 41.76 -41.01
CA ILE A 5 40.27 40.47 -40.92
C ILE A 5 39.17 39.35 -40.97
N PRO A 6 39.39 38.12 -41.50
CA PRO A 6 38.77 37.60 -42.74
C PRO A 6 37.85 36.37 -42.50
N PRO A 7 37.24 35.78 -43.55
CA PRO A 7 36.32 34.66 -43.42
C PRO A 7 37.02 33.29 -43.45
N GLY A 8 36.42 32.31 -42.74
CA GLY A 8 36.50 30.88 -43.03
C GLY A 8 37.79 30.14 -42.62
N ALA A 9 37.69 29.34 -41.56
CA ALA A 9 38.53 28.15 -41.38
C ALA A 9 37.66 26.97 -40.90
N ARG A 10 37.88 25.83 -41.54
CA ARG A 10 37.03 24.64 -41.61
C ARG A 10 37.10 23.80 -40.34
N CYS A 11 36.06 22.99 -40.13
CA CYS A 11 36.04 21.82 -39.26
C CYS A 11 37.30 20.95 -39.40
N ARG A 12 37.83 20.47 -38.27
CA ARG A 12 38.41 19.12 -38.11
C ARG A 12 38.31 18.67 -36.64
N PRO A 13 38.35 17.35 -36.40
CA PRO A 13 37.41 16.65 -35.51
C PRO A 13 38.07 16.11 -34.23
N ASP A 14 37.23 15.50 -33.39
CA ASP A 14 37.56 14.55 -32.32
C ASP A 14 38.15 15.10 -31.02
N ASP A 15 37.26 15.64 -30.17
CA ASP A 15 37.41 15.53 -28.71
C ASP A 15 36.59 14.31 -28.23
N PRO A 16 37.23 13.22 -27.77
CA PRO A 16 36.54 12.01 -27.34
C PRO A 16 35.96 12.10 -25.91
N SER A 17 36.03 13.25 -25.23
CA SER A 17 35.61 13.39 -23.83
C SER A 17 34.20 13.98 -23.62
N ALA A 18 33.51 14.40 -24.69
CA ALA A 18 32.24 15.15 -24.59
C ALA A 18 30.99 14.42 -25.11
N ARG A 19 30.99 13.07 -25.19
CA ARG A 19 29.83 12.26 -25.67
C ARG A 19 29.44 11.11 -24.73
N GLN A 20 29.26 11.38 -23.44
CA GLN A 20 28.63 10.44 -22.52
C GLN A 20 27.64 11.14 -21.58
N ALA A 21 26.60 11.73 -22.16
CA ALA A 21 25.34 11.99 -21.46
C ALA A 21 24.25 11.88 -22.53
N GLU A 22 23.13 11.23 -22.20
CA GLU A 22 22.02 10.88 -23.11
C GLU A 22 22.27 9.64 -24.00
N ARG A 23 22.38 8.47 -23.38
CA ARG A 23 21.91 7.25 -24.04
C ARG A 23 20.42 7.06 -23.69
N PRO A 24 19.51 6.98 -24.67
CA PRO A 24 18.13 6.59 -24.38
C PRO A 24 18.13 5.18 -23.78
N HIS A 25 17.35 4.98 -22.72
CA HIS A 25 17.11 3.65 -22.16
C HIS A 25 16.65 2.72 -23.29
N PRO A 26 17.18 1.48 -23.36
CA PRO A 26 16.72 0.53 -24.36
C PRO A 26 15.22 0.29 -24.14
N PRO A 27 14.43 0.11 -25.22
CA PRO A 27 13.03 -0.26 -25.06
C PRO A 27 12.96 -1.55 -24.23
N LEU A 28 12.10 -1.53 -23.21
CA LEU A 28 11.90 -2.67 -22.30
C LEU A 28 11.66 -3.94 -23.13
N PRO A 29 12.40 -5.03 -22.87
CA PRO A 29 12.20 -6.27 -23.58
C PRO A 29 10.74 -6.73 -23.40
N ARG A 30 10.05 -6.92 -24.53
CA ARG A 30 8.68 -7.45 -24.56
C ARG A 30 8.66 -8.78 -23.78
N LEU A 31 7.82 -8.81 -22.74
CA LEU A 31 7.44 -9.97 -21.93
C LEU A 31 8.55 -10.56 -21.04
N GLN A 32 9.11 -9.78 -20.12
CA GLN A 32 9.50 -10.38 -18.84
C GLN A 32 8.23 -10.82 -18.11
N ARG A 33 8.10 -12.12 -17.80
CA ARG A 33 6.98 -12.65 -17.02
C ARG A 33 7.04 -12.08 -15.60
N TRP A 34 6.37 -10.96 -15.38
CA TRP A 34 6.03 -10.49 -14.05
C TRP A 34 5.18 -11.55 -13.36
N HIS A 35 5.57 -11.93 -12.15
CA HIS A 35 4.79 -12.84 -11.31
C HIS A 35 4.24 -11.99 -10.17
N ASN A 36 2.97 -11.63 -10.28
CA ASN A 36 2.25 -10.96 -9.20
C ASN A 36 1.62 -12.04 -8.31
N PRO A 37 2.13 -12.29 -7.09
CA PRO A 37 1.39 -13.07 -6.12
C PRO A 37 0.06 -12.37 -5.83
N LEU A 38 -0.98 -13.16 -5.60
CA LEU A 38 -2.33 -12.63 -5.48
C LEU A 38 -2.55 -11.85 -4.17
N ARG A 39 -1.88 -12.22 -3.06
CA ARG A 39 -2.09 -11.58 -1.75
C ARG A 39 -1.31 -10.27 -1.57
N VAL A 40 -2.00 -9.28 -1.02
CA VAL A 40 -1.59 -7.88 -0.88
C VAL A 40 -0.83 -7.61 0.42
N GLU A 41 0.12 -6.67 0.37
CA GLU A 41 0.87 -6.14 1.53
C GLU A 41 0.67 -4.61 1.73
N SER A 42 -0.54 -4.10 1.51
CA SER A 42 -0.89 -2.67 1.59
C SER A 42 -1.17 -2.17 3.02
N SER A 43 -0.35 -2.61 3.98
CA SER A 43 -0.50 -2.17 5.36
C SER A 43 -0.10 -0.70 5.52
N LEU A 44 -1.04 0.13 5.97
CA LEU A 44 -0.80 1.55 6.24
C LEU A 44 -0.26 1.83 7.64
N GLY A 45 -0.36 0.90 8.58
CA GLY A 45 -0.15 1.17 10.01
C GLY A 45 1.21 1.82 10.32
N ALA A 46 2.28 1.28 9.74
CA ALA A 46 3.64 1.81 9.92
C ALA A 46 3.87 3.15 9.20
N LEU A 47 3.01 3.52 8.24
CA LEU A 47 3.13 4.73 7.43
C LEU A 47 2.43 5.93 8.08
N LEU A 48 1.39 5.68 8.90
CA LEU A 48 0.55 6.72 9.50
C LEU A 48 1.33 7.77 10.31
N PRO A 49 2.33 7.43 11.15
CA PRO A 49 3.04 8.46 11.92
C PRO A 49 3.73 9.50 11.04
N LEU A 50 4.38 9.06 9.96
CA LEU A 50 5.03 9.95 9.00
C LEU A 50 3.98 10.75 8.21
N PHE A 51 2.91 10.08 7.75
CA PHE A 51 1.83 10.73 7.03
C PHE A 51 1.19 11.86 7.83
N GLU A 52 0.81 11.60 9.08
CA GLU A 52 0.15 12.58 9.94
C GLU A 52 1.07 13.76 10.30
N ARG A 53 2.35 13.47 10.53
CA ARG A 53 3.37 14.50 10.77
C ARG A 53 3.50 15.45 9.59
N GLU A 54 3.72 14.94 8.37
CA GLU A 54 3.89 15.80 7.19
C GLU A 54 2.58 16.49 6.78
N ARG A 55 1.44 15.80 6.89
CA ARG A 55 0.12 16.38 6.61
C ARG A 55 -0.18 17.56 7.55
N SER A 56 0.07 17.41 8.85
CA SER A 56 -0.15 18.49 9.82
C SER A 56 0.79 19.68 9.62
N ALA A 57 1.99 19.44 9.08
CA ALA A 57 2.92 20.49 8.68
C ALA A 57 2.60 21.12 7.31
N GLY A 58 1.63 20.60 6.56
CA GLY A 58 1.30 21.07 5.21
C GLY A 58 2.29 20.61 4.14
N ASN A 59 3.16 19.65 4.45
CA ASN A 59 4.23 19.21 3.56
C ASN A 59 3.75 18.12 2.59
N PRO A 60 4.20 18.16 1.33
CA PRO A 60 4.00 17.07 0.39
C PRO A 60 4.92 15.87 0.68
N LEU A 61 4.47 14.70 0.25
CA LEU A 61 5.15 13.40 0.33
C LEU A 61 5.22 12.78 -1.06
N ALA A 62 6.13 11.83 -1.25
CA ALA A 62 6.03 10.84 -2.31
C ALA A 62 5.48 9.52 -1.74
N VAL A 63 4.56 8.90 -2.47
CA VAL A 63 4.04 7.56 -2.22
C VAL A 63 4.66 6.62 -3.24
N GLY A 64 5.41 5.64 -2.76
CA GLY A 64 5.88 4.50 -3.55
C GLY A 64 4.88 3.35 -3.48
N VAL A 65 4.47 2.85 -4.65
CA VAL A 65 3.56 1.72 -4.81
C VAL A 65 4.27 0.65 -5.62
N LEU A 66 4.46 -0.54 -5.05
CA LEU A 66 5.05 -1.66 -5.76
C LEU A 66 4.01 -2.26 -6.74
N LEU A 67 4.21 -2.08 -8.05
CA LEU A 67 3.27 -2.50 -9.10
C LEU A 67 3.49 -3.95 -9.52
N HIS A 68 4.74 -4.31 -9.75
CA HIS A 68 5.12 -5.62 -10.26
C HIS A 68 6.37 -6.16 -9.58
N THR A 69 6.44 -7.48 -9.51
CA THR A 69 7.62 -8.22 -9.06
C THR A 69 7.90 -9.39 -9.99
N ALA A 70 9.16 -9.77 -10.12
CA ALA A 70 9.58 -11.01 -10.76
C ALA A 70 10.68 -11.67 -9.93
N GLY A 71 10.70 -13.00 -9.86
CA GLY A 71 11.65 -13.71 -9.01
C GLY A 71 11.41 -13.48 -7.50
N SER A 72 12.48 -13.57 -6.72
CA SER A 72 12.42 -13.44 -5.26
C SER A 72 12.58 -11.99 -4.84
N THR A 73 11.48 -11.37 -4.41
CA THR A 73 11.45 -10.00 -3.89
C THR A 73 11.02 -9.96 -2.42
N TYR A 74 11.61 -9.02 -1.66
CA TYR A 74 11.33 -8.81 -0.22
C TYR A 74 9.86 -8.48 0.04
N ARG A 75 9.29 -7.54 -0.73
CA ARG A 75 7.86 -7.19 -0.70
C ARG A 75 7.14 -7.61 -1.97
N LYS A 76 5.81 -7.67 -1.87
CA LYS A 76 4.91 -8.06 -2.97
C LYS A 76 4.09 -6.87 -3.51
N PRO A 77 3.52 -6.99 -4.73
CA PRO A 77 2.69 -5.95 -5.31
C PRO A 77 1.62 -5.42 -4.35
N GLY A 78 1.45 -4.11 -4.36
CA GLY A 78 0.60 -3.38 -3.42
C GLY A 78 1.30 -2.96 -2.13
N ALA A 79 2.56 -3.34 -1.89
CA ALA A 79 3.36 -2.76 -0.83
C ALA A 79 3.52 -1.23 -1.04
N LEU A 80 3.41 -0.50 0.07
CA LEU A 80 3.47 0.95 0.11
C LEU A 80 4.70 1.45 0.88
N MET A 81 5.22 2.59 0.43
CA MET A 81 6.29 3.34 1.08
C MET A 81 5.98 4.83 1.01
N LEU A 82 6.29 5.58 2.08
CA LEU A 82 6.18 7.04 2.10
C LEU A 82 7.58 7.64 2.22
N ILE A 83 7.83 8.71 1.46
CA ILE A 83 9.10 9.43 1.48
C ILE A 83 8.77 10.92 1.60
N ALA A 84 9.33 11.57 2.62
CA ALA A 84 9.20 13.00 2.84
C ALA A 84 10.30 13.79 2.10
N ALA A 85 10.06 15.08 1.90
CA ALA A 85 10.99 15.96 1.18
C ALA A 85 12.36 16.08 1.86
N ASN A 86 12.42 15.93 3.18
CA ASN A 86 13.67 15.90 3.95
C ASN A 86 14.42 14.56 3.82
N GLY A 87 13.84 13.57 3.13
CA GLY A 87 14.39 12.24 2.92
C GLY A 87 14.04 11.22 4.00
N ASP A 88 13.30 11.59 5.04
CA ASP A 88 12.72 10.62 5.96
C ASP A 88 11.75 9.71 5.19
N TYR A 89 11.67 8.44 5.57
CA TYR A 89 10.73 7.52 4.95
C TYR A 89 10.12 6.55 5.96
N ALA A 90 8.96 6.02 5.60
CA ALA A 90 8.27 4.97 6.31
C ALA A 90 7.88 3.85 5.33
N GLY A 91 7.97 2.60 5.80
CA GLY A 91 7.85 1.42 4.95
C GLY A 91 9.19 1.00 4.35
N LEU A 92 9.26 -0.25 3.91
CA LEU A 92 10.43 -0.88 3.33
C LEU A 92 9.98 -1.69 2.11
N LEU A 93 10.69 -1.56 0.99
CA LEU A 93 10.40 -2.29 -0.25
C LEU A 93 11.48 -3.33 -0.56
N SER A 94 12.74 -3.04 -0.24
CA SER A 94 13.89 -3.89 -0.57
C SER A 94 14.71 -4.36 0.63
N GLY A 95 14.46 -3.80 1.82
CA GLY A 95 15.24 -4.09 3.03
C GLY A 95 16.45 -3.17 3.25
N GLY A 96 16.56 -2.07 2.50
CA GLY A 96 17.51 -0.98 2.75
C GLY A 96 18.42 -0.60 1.58
N CYS A 97 18.50 -1.40 0.51
CA CYS A 97 19.45 -1.20 -0.58
C CYS A 97 18.94 -0.21 -1.65
N LEU A 98 17.64 -0.27 -1.97
CA LEU A 98 17.02 0.55 -3.03
C LEU A 98 16.47 1.87 -2.48
N GLU A 99 16.28 1.97 -1.17
CA GLU A 99 15.65 3.11 -0.50
C GLU A 99 16.44 4.42 -0.68
N GLY A 100 17.77 4.35 -0.84
CA GLY A 100 18.61 5.51 -1.12
C GLY A 100 18.33 6.15 -2.49
N ASP A 101 18.25 5.33 -3.54
CA ASP A 101 17.95 5.78 -4.91
C ASP A 101 16.48 6.23 -5.05
N LEU A 102 15.55 5.49 -4.43
CA LEU A 102 14.14 5.87 -4.38
C LEU A 102 13.93 7.27 -3.78
N ARG A 103 14.74 7.69 -2.81
CA ARG A 103 14.67 9.04 -2.23
C ARG A 103 14.99 10.14 -3.24
N GLU A 104 15.95 9.91 -4.11
CA GLU A 104 16.33 10.88 -5.14
C GLU A 104 15.21 11.03 -6.18
N HIS A 105 14.65 9.90 -6.63
CA HIS A 105 13.49 9.92 -7.51
C HIS A 105 12.26 10.55 -6.83
N ALA A 106 12.02 10.25 -5.55
CA ALA A 106 10.93 10.82 -4.77
C ALA A 106 11.03 12.34 -4.64
N ARG A 107 12.24 12.88 -4.40
CA ARG A 107 12.48 14.33 -4.38
C ARG A 107 12.01 15.00 -5.67
N SER A 108 12.43 14.44 -6.81
CA SER A 108 12.02 14.93 -8.13
C SER A 108 10.49 14.87 -8.33
N VAL A 109 9.83 13.79 -7.87
CA VAL A 109 8.35 13.66 -7.93
C VAL A 109 7.65 14.67 -7.02
N ILE A 110 8.18 14.94 -5.83
CA ILE A 110 7.64 15.95 -4.90
C ILE A 110 7.75 17.36 -5.48
N GLU A 111 8.86 17.67 -6.14
CA GLU A 111 9.13 18.99 -6.73
C GLU A 111 8.32 19.23 -8.01
N THR A 112 8.29 18.24 -8.91
CA THR A 112 7.66 18.37 -10.24
C THR A 112 6.17 18.06 -10.22
N GLY A 113 5.72 17.20 -9.30
CA GLY A 113 4.37 16.63 -9.30
C GLY A 113 4.13 15.54 -10.35
N GLU A 114 5.12 15.26 -11.20
CA GLU A 114 5.02 14.28 -12.26
C GLU A 114 5.24 12.86 -11.71
N PRO A 115 4.31 11.91 -11.95
CA PRO A 115 4.48 10.52 -11.59
C PRO A 115 5.71 9.90 -12.25
N ARG A 116 6.39 8.98 -11.54
CA ARG A 116 7.54 8.26 -12.08
C ARG A 116 7.47 6.77 -11.78
N ILE A 117 7.74 5.95 -12.79
CA ILE A 117 7.95 4.52 -12.62
C ILE A 117 9.44 4.23 -12.60
N VAL A 118 9.91 3.55 -11.54
CA VAL A 118 11.30 3.14 -11.36
C VAL A 118 11.36 1.61 -11.40
N SER A 119 12.31 1.06 -12.15
CA SER A 119 12.48 -0.39 -12.29
C SER A 119 13.86 -0.80 -11.79
N TYR A 120 13.89 -1.79 -10.89
CA TYR A 120 15.12 -2.41 -10.40
C TYR A 120 15.14 -3.88 -10.82
N ASP A 121 16.22 -4.33 -11.42
CA ASP A 121 16.41 -5.72 -11.85
C ASP A 121 17.72 -6.25 -11.27
N MET A 122 17.62 -7.09 -10.23
CA MET A 122 18.76 -7.62 -9.49
C MET A 122 19.16 -9.04 -9.94
N ARG A 123 18.73 -9.46 -11.14
CA ARG A 123 18.97 -10.81 -11.68
C ARG A 123 20.21 -10.87 -12.59
N GLY A 124 20.98 -9.78 -12.66
CA GLY A 124 22.04 -9.58 -13.65
C GLY A 124 23.45 -9.85 -13.11
N PRO A 125 24.39 -10.32 -13.95
CA PRO A 125 25.78 -10.55 -13.54
C PRO A 125 26.55 -9.26 -13.17
N GLU A 126 25.98 -8.08 -13.44
CA GLU A 126 26.57 -6.78 -13.09
C GLU A 126 26.39 -6.39 -11.60
N ASP A 127 25.51 -7.07 -10.86
CA ASP A 127 25.36 -6.87 -9.40
C ASP A 127 26.53 -7.43 -8.58
N LEU A 128 27.35 -8.30 -9.18
CA LEU A 128 28.60 -8.77 -8.58
C LEU A 128 29.63 -7.64 -8.41
N LEU A 129 29.55 -6.58 -9.22
CA LEU A 129 30.51 -5.45 -9.19
C LEU A 129 30.19 -4.41 -8.12
N TRP A 130 28.94 -4.31 -7.66
CA TRP A 130 28.51 -3.35 -6.63
C TRP A 130 28.67 -3.88 -5.19
N GLY A 131 29.19 -5.09 -5.00
CA GLY A 131 29.60 -5.61 -3.69
C GLY A 131 28.51 -5.71 -2.62
N LEU A 132 27.23 -5.52 -2.99
CA LEU A 132 26.11 -5.47 -2.05
C LEU A 132 25.44 -6.82 -1.78
N GLY A 133 25.82 -7.89 -2.52
CA GLY A 133 25.32 -9.24 -2.28
C GLY A 133 23.80 -9.25 -2.10
N LEU A 134 23.08 -8.65 -3.05
CA LEU A 134 21.63 -8.49 -3.01
C LEU A 134 21.00 -9.89 -2.99
N GLY A 135 20.71 -10.42 -1.80
CA GLY A 135 20.20 -11.79 -1.62
C GLY A 135 18.83 -12.06 -2.24
N CYS A 136 18.24 -11.07 -2.92
CA CYS A 136 16.98 -11.15 -3.64
C CYS A 136 17.24 -11.15 -5.15
N GLU A 137 17.34 -12.33 -5.76
CA GLU A 137 17.41 -12.57 -7.22
C GLU A 137 16.07 -12.21 -7.90
N GLY A 138 15.67 -10.95 -7.80
CA GLY A 138 14.36 -10.47 -8.20
C GLY A 138 14.40 -9.12 -8.90
N ALA A 139 13.31 -8.81 -9.59
CA ALA A 139 13.05 -7.51 -10.20
C ALA A 139 11.76 -6.91 -9.64
N MET A 140 11.71 -5.59 -9.57
CA MET A 140 10.56 -4.85 -9.08
C MET A 140 10.32 -3.58 -9.88
N GLN A 141 9.05 -3.22 -10.03
CA GLN A 141 8.62 -1.96 -10.63
C GLN A 141 7.80 -1.17 -9.62
N ILE A 142 8.25 0.04 -9.31
CA ILE A 142 7.68 0.91 -8.28
C ILE A 142 7.18 2.19 -8.93
N LEU A 143 5.93 2.55 -8.67
CA LEU A 143 5.36 3.84 -9.04
C LEU A 143 5.50 4.82 -7.89
N LEU A 144 6.06 5.99 -8.18
CA LEU A 144 6.15 7.13 -7.28
C LEU A 144 5.12 8.19 -7.67
N LEU A 145 4.33 8.62 -6.68
CA LEU A 145 3.28 9.63 -6.83
C LEU A 145 3.46 10.72 -5.79
N ARG A 146 3.18 11.97 -6.15
CA ARG A 146 3.12 13.06 -5.18
C ARG A 146 1.79 13.04 -4.43
N ALA A 147 1.84 13.09 -3.11
CA ALA A 147 0.71 13.29 -2.22
C ALA A 147 0.90 14.59 -1.43
N GLY A 148 0.11 15.62 -1.76
CA GLY A 148 0.25 16.95 -1.16
C GLY A 148 -1.08 17.66 -0.92
N PRO A 149 -1.04 18.87 -0.32
CA PRO A 149 -2.23 19.64 0.04
C PRO A 149 -3.16 19.97 -1.14
N ASP A 150 -2.59 20.16 -2.32
CA ASP A 150 -3.29 20.43 -3.59
C ASP A 150 -4.26 19.32 -4.02
N ARG A 151 -4.11 18.11 -3.47
CA ARG A 151 -4.98 16.96 -3.75
C ARG A 151 -5.47 16.24 -2.48
N ASP A 152 -5.59 16.95 -1.36
CA ASP A 152 -5.99 16.38 -0.05
C ASP A 152 -5.13 15.14 0.31
N TRP A 153 -3.85 15.13 -0.06
CA TRP A 153 -2.93 13.99 0.10
C TRP A 153 -3.49 12.64 -0.38
N GLN A 154 -4.33 12.62 -1.41
CA GLN A 154 -4.78 11.37 -2.02
C GLN A 154 -3.58 10.58 -2.61
N PRO A 155 -3.59 9.24 -2.54
CA PRO A 155 -4.66 8.39 -2.00
C PRO A 155 -4.62 8.17 -0.47
N LEU A 156 -3.61 8.71 0.24
CA LEU A 156 -3.35 8.39 1.65
C LEU A 156 -4.49 8.80 2.58
N THR A 157 -5.09 9.97 2.36
CA THR A 157 -6.21 10.43 3.20
C THR A 157 -7.42 9.49 3.12
N HIS A 158 -7.74 8.95 1.94
CA HIS A 158 -8.81 7.96 1.79
C HIS A 158 -8.49 6.67 2.55
N LEU A 159 -7.30 6.12 2.33
CA LEU A 159 -6.85 4.89 2.98
C LEU A 159 -6.75 5.03 4.51
N ALA A 160 -6.28 6.17 5.02
CA ALA A 160 -6.18 6.45 6.45
C ALA A 160 -7.57 6.54 7.10
N ARG A 161 -8.54 7.22 6.46
CA ARG A 161 -9.94 7.28 6.93
C ARG A 161 -10.57 5.87 6.97
N ALA A 162 -10.35 5.07 5.92
CA ALA A 162 -10.87 3.71 5.85
C ALA A 162 -10.25 2.80 6.93
N LEU A 163 -8.94 2.88 7.14
CA LEU A 163 -8.24 2.15 8.21
C LEU A 163 -8.74 2.52 9.60
N ALA A 164 -8.93 3.83 9.88
CA ALA A 164 -9.45 4.31 11.15
C ALA A 164 -10.89 3.83 11.44
N GLY A 165 -11.72 3.76 10.40
CA GLY A 165 -13.08 3.22 10.50
C GLY A 165 -13.18 1.70 10.38
N HIS A 166 -12.04 1.00 10.22
CA HIS A 166 -12.00 -0.43 9.90
C HIS A 166 -12.89 -0.83 8.71
N ALA A 167 -12.99 0.07 7.73
CA ALA A 167 -13.87 -0.06 6.57
C ALA A 167 -13.08 -0.61 5.37
N PRO A 168 -13.48 -1.76 4.79
CA PRO A 168 -12.82 -2.30 3.61
C PRO A 168 -12.92 -1.32 2.42
N THR A 169 -11.82 -1.11 1.70
CA THR A 169 -11.79 -0.27 0.51
C THR A 169 -10.68 -0.70 -0.44
N ALA A 170 -10.77 -0.27 -1.70
CA ALA A 170 -9.66 -0.27 -2.65
C ALA A 170 -9.48 1.12 -3.25
N ILE A 171 -8.36 1.32 -3.94
CA ILE A 171 -8.09 2.47 -4.78
C ILE A 171 -7.61 1.99 -6.15
N GLY A 172 -7.80 2.81 -7.17
CA GLY A 172 -7.18 2.63 -8.48
C GLY A 172 -6.19 3.74 -8.74
N ILE A 173 -5.09 3.44 -9.42
CA ILE A 173 -4.06 4.40 -9.77
C ILE A 173 -3.76 4.25 -11.26
N VAL A 174 -3.96 5.32 -12.03
CA VAL A 174 -3.61 5.32 -13.45
C VAL A 174 -2.09 5.29 -13.57
N THR A 175 -1.52 4.25 -14.17
CA THR A 175 -0.05 4.10 -14.28
C THR A 175 0.46 4.59 -15.64
N GLU A 176 -0.35 4.44 -16.68
CA GLU A 176 -0.07 4.82 -18.05
C GLU A 176 -1.37 5.35 -18.68
N SER A 177 -1.29 6.40 -19.51
CA SER A 177 -2.46 6.91 -20.23
C SER A 177 -2.05 7.77 -21.42
N ALA A 178 -2.72 7.55 -22.55
CA ALA A 178 -2.67 8.42 -23.72
C ALA A 178 -3.84 9.42 -23.75
N CYS A 179 -4.71 9.40 -22.75
CA CYS A 179 -5.84 10.32 -22.63
C CYS A 179 -5.38 11.63 -21.97
N PRO A 180 -5.51 12.81 -22.63
CA PRO A 180 -5.13 14.08 -22.03
C PRO A 180 -5.87 14.40 -20.72
N ASP A 181 -7.14 14.01 -20.64
CA ASP A 181 -8.00 14.26 -19.47
C ASP A 181 -7.86 13.21 -18.35
N LEU A 182 -7.03 12.19 -18.55
CA LEU A 182 -6.76 11.14 -17.57
C LEU A 182 -5.25 10.91 -17.45
N PRO A 183 -4.49 11.86 -16.89
CA PRO A 183 -3.05 11.71 -16.76
C PRO A 183 -2.68 10.54 -15.83
N ALA A 184 -1.45 10.04 -15.96
CA ALA A 184 -0.89 9.11 -14.99
C ALA A 184 -0.92 9.73 -13.58
N GLY A 185 -1.00 8.88 -12.56
CA GLY A 185 -1.17 9.28 -11.16
C GLY A 185 -2.58 9.72 -10.78
N THR A 186 -3.53 9.74 -11.71
CA THR A 186 -4.94 9.98 -11.36
C THR A 186 -5.47 8.83 -10.49
N ILE A 187 -6.15 9.19 -9.40
CA ILE A 187 -6.66 8.26 -8.40
C ILE A 187 -8.14 7.97 -8.67
N ALA A 188 -8.49 6.69 -8.78
CA ALA A 188 -9.87 6.22 -8.76
C ALA A 188 -10.24 5.78 -7.35
N LEU A 189 -11.36 6.26 -6.84
CA LEU A 189 -11.93 5.85 -5.56
C LEU A 189 -13.27 5.13 -5.78
N PRO A 190 -13.71 4.27 -4.84
CA PRO A 190 -15.04 3.68 -4.89
C PRO A 190 -16.11 4.76 -4.81
N LEU A 191 -17.11 4.69 -5.67
CA LEU A 191 -18.27 5.57 -5.61
C LEU A 191 -19.10 5.26 -4.36
N ARG A 192 -19.53 6.29 -3.64
CA ARG A 192 -20.47 6.12 -2.52
C ARG A 192 -21.88 5.84 -3.08
N ALA A 193 -22.53 4.79 -2.57
CA ALA A 193 -23.95 4.56 -2.82
C ALA A 193 -24.78 5.54 -1.96
N GLY A 194 -25.48 6.49 -2.58
CA GLY A 194 -26.38 7.43 -1.88
C GLY A 194 -26.50 8.80 -2.55
N ALA A 195 -27.51 9.58 -2.14
CA ALA A 195 -27.90 10.87 -2.72
C ALA A 195 -26.88 12.02 -2.52
N ASP A 196 -25.92 11.86 -1.60
CA ASP A 196 -24.89 12.86 -1.27
C ASP A 196 -23.52 12.56 -1.93
N ALA A 197 -23.55 12.02 -3.16
CA ALA A 197 -22.33 11.74 -3.92
C ALA A 197 -21.59 13.06 -4.26
N ALA A 198 -20.45 13.30 -3.59
CA ALA A 198 -19.45 14.28 -4.02
C ALA A 198 -19.04 14.03 -5.50
N PRO A 199 -18.56 15.05 -6.23
CA PRO A 199 -18.73 15.17 -7.68
C PRO A 199 -18.34 13.88 -8.42
N GLN A 200 -19.30 13.41 -9.23
CA GLN A 200 -19.24 12.20 -10.06
C GLN A 200 -17.82 11.94 -10.56
N ALA A 201 -17.25 10.80 -10.18
CA ALA A 201 -15.92 10.40 -10.64
C ALA A 201 -15.82 10.57 -12.15
N GLN A 202 -14.80 11.31 -12.61
CA GLN A 202 -14.59 11.58 -14.03
C GLN A 202 -14.57 10.26 -14.81
N ALA A 203 -15.35 10.19 -15.89
CA ALA A 203 -15.21 9.10 -16.84
C ALA A 203 -13.76 9.12 -17.39
N PRO A 204 -13.09 7.95 -17.52
CA PRO A 204 -13.62 6.60 -17.39
C PRO A 204 -13.55 5.98 -15.98
N LEU A 205 -12.99 6.66 -14.97
CA LEU A 205 -12.76 6.10 -13.63
C LEU A 205 -14.05 5.83 -12.83
N GLY A 206 -15.12 6.57 -13.13
CA GLY A 206 -16.47 6.29 -12.63
C GLY A 206 -17.19 5.14 -13.35
N GLY A 207 -16.58 4.56 -14.38
CA GLY A 207 -17.18 3.51 -15.21
C GLY A 207 -17.36 2.18 -14.48
N GLN A 208 -18.29 1.37 -14.99
CA GLN A 208 -18.66 0.08 -14.37
C GLN A 208 -17.48 -0.89 -14.23
N SER A 209 -16.56 -0.92 -15.20
CA SER A 209 -15.38 -1.81 -15.15
C SER A 209 -14.43 -1.47 -14.00
N VAL A 210 -14.14 -0.18 -13.82
CA VAL A 210 -13.28 0.30 -12.72
C VAL A 210 -13.92 0.06 -11.37
N GLN A 211 -15.21 0.39 -11.22
CA GLN A 211 -15.93 0.19 -9.96
C GLN A 211 -16.10 -1.29 -9.61
N ALA A 212 -16.34 -2.15 -10.61
CA ALA A 212 -16.37 -3.60 -10.42
C ALA A 212 -15.00 -4.15 -9.97
N ALA A 213 -13.90 -3.67 -10.58
CA ALA A 213 -12.55 -4.07 -10.19
C ALA A 213 -12.19 -3.62 -8.77
N LEU A 214 -12.57 -2.39 -8.38
CA LEU A 214 -12.40 -1.91 -7.00
C LEU A 214 -13.16 -2.79 -6.00
N ALA A 215 -14.43 -3.10 -6.29
CA ALA A 215 -15.24 -3.96 -5.43
C ALA A 215 -14.70 -5.39 -5.36
N ASP A 216 -14.18 -5.92 -6.47
CA ASP A 216 -13.56 -7.25 -6.50
C ASP A 216 -12.25 -7.32 -5.74
N ALA A 217 -11.41 -6.28 -5.84
CA ALA A 217 -10.19 -6.17 -5.06
C ALA A 217 -10.48 -6.14 -3.56
N VAL A 218 -11.54 -5.44 -3.12
CA VAL A 218 -11.98 -5.45 -1.72
C VAL A 218 -12.37 -6.85 -1.25
N ARG A 219 -13.14 -7.60 -2.04
CA ARG A 219 -13.59 -8.95 -1.67
C ARG A 219 -12.46 -9.98 -1.68
N SER A 220 -11.62 -9.94 -2.71
CA SER A 220 -10.55 -10.92 -2.91
C SER A 220 -9.31 -10.62 -2.07
N GLY A 221 -9.10 -9.35 -1.69
CA GLY A 221 -7.86 -8.90 -1.07
C GLY A 221 -6.67 -8.99 -2.02
N HIS A 222 -6.92 -8.94 -3.33
CA HIS A 222 -5.91 -9.07 -4.38
C HIS A 222 -5.74 -7.78 -5.19
N VAL A 223 -4.51 -7.54 -5.67
CA VAL A 223 -4.27 -6.49 -6.68
C VAL A 223 -4.80 -6.94 -8.04
N SER A 224 -5.23 -5.99 -8.85
CA SER A 224 -5.68 -6.27 -10.23
C SER A 224 -5.37 -5.11 -11.16
N TRP A 225 -5.66 -5.32 -12.45
CA TRP A 225 -5.43 -4.33 -13.50
C TRP A 225 -6.70 -4.13 -14.31
N VAL A 226 -6.94 -2.89 -14.70
CA VAL A 226 -7.97 -2.52 -15.69
C VAL A 226 -7.27 -1.76 -16.80
N GLU A 227 -7.51 -2.16 -18.04
CA GLU A 227 -6.91 -1.54 -19.22
C GLU A 227 -7.98 -1.21 -20.24
N ALA A 228 -7.75 -0.15 -21.01
CA ALA A 228 -8.50 0.14 -22.22
C ALA A 228 -7.52 0.39 -23.37
N GLU A 229 -7.98 0.19 -24.61
CA GLU A 229 -7.12 0.28 -25.79
C GLU A 229 -7.36 1.54 -26.63
N SER A 230 -8.47 2.26 -26.43
CA SER A 230 -8.87 3.36 -27.33
C SER A 230 -9.65 4.47 -26.60
N PRO A 231 -8.98 5.59 -26.26
CA PRO A 231 -7.52 5.75 -26.12
C PRO A 231 -6.93 4.80 -25.06
N PRO A 232 -5.64 4.40 -25.19
CA PRO A 232 -5.05 3.42 -24.28
C PRO A 232 -4.74 4.00 -22.91
N TRP A 233 -5.10 3.27 -21.84
CA TRP A 233 -4.72 3.58 -20.46
C TRP A 233 -4.71 2.32 -19.59
N LYS A 234 -3.97 2.38 -18.48
CA LYS A 234 -3.86 1.30 -17.50
C LYS A 234 -4.08 1.81 -16.09
N LEU A 235 -4.83 1.04 -15.31
CA LEU A 235 -5.14 1.30 -13.92
C LEU A 235 -4.71 0.12 -13.06
N PHE A 236 -3.85 0.39 -12.09
CA PHE A 236 -3.50 -0.56 -11.04
C PHE A 236 -4.51 -0.44 -9.90
N VAL A 237 -5.14 -1.55 -9.53
CA VAL A 237 -6.11 -1.60 -8.44
C VAL A 237 -5.48 -2.21 -7.20
N LEU A 238 -5.58 -1.48 -6.09
CA LEU A 238 -4.95 -1.80 -4.82
C LEU A 238 -6.00 -1.83 -3.70
N PRO A 239 -6.33 -3.00 -3.11
CA PRO A 239 -7.15 -3.06 -1.92
C PRO A 239 -6.35 -2.65 -0.68
N LEU A 240 -7.05 -2.13 0.34
CA LEU A 240 -6.51 -1.86 1.66
C LEU A 240 -6.53 -3.13 2.51
N SER A 241 -5.37 -3.57 2.99
CA SER A 241 -5.28 -4.62 4.01
C SER A 241 -5.62 -4.06 5.39
N LEU A 242 -6.77 -4.47 5.94
CA LEU A 242 -7.15 -4.14 7.30
C LEU A 242 -6.49 -5.10 8.31
N PRO A 243 -6.13 -4.63 9.50
CA PRO A 243 -5.59 -5.51 10.52
C PRO A 243 -6.66 -6.52 10.98
N PRO A 244 -6.36 -7.84 11.06
CA PRO A 244 -7.37 -8.83 11.45
C PRO A 244 -7.98 -8.56 12.82
N ARG A 245 -9.28 -8.82 12.96
CA ARG A 245 -9.98 -8.78 14.25
C ARG A 245 -10.08 -10.18 14.83
N LEU A 246 -9.48 -10.38 15.99
CA LEU A 246 -9.45 -11.66 16.71
C LEU A 246 -10.43 -11.60 17.89
N LEU A 247 -11.35 -12.56 17.95
CA LEU A 247 -12.22 -12.75 19.10
C LEU A 247 -11.64 -13.82 20.03
N LEU A 248 -11.30 -13.44 21.27
CA LEU A 248 -10.75 -14.34 22.27
C LEU A 248 -11.81 -14.64 23.34
N LEU A 249 -12.25 -15.89 23.44
CA LEU A 249 -13.37 -16.32 24.28
C LEU A 249 -12.81 -17.09 25.47
N GLY A 250 -12.60 -16.38 26.58
CA GLY A 250 -11.83 -16.82 27.74
C GLY A 250 -10.72 -15.82 28.09
N ALA A 251 -10.71 -15.38 29.34
CA ALA A 251 -9.78 -14.39 29.88
C ALA A 251 -8.91 -14.95 31.01
N GLY A 252 -8.60 -16.24 30.95
CA GLY A 252 -7.64 -16.87 31.86
C GLY A 252 -6.24 -16.24 31.73
N PRO A 253 -5.31 -16.50 32.67
CA PRO A 253 -3.95 -15.97 32.61
C PRO A 253 -3.18 -16.38 31.34
N ASP A 254 -3.58 -17.49 30.72
CA ASP A 254 -3.08 -18.02 29.45
C ASP A 254 -3.52 -17.20 28.23
N ALA A 255 -4.55 -16.36 28.35
CA ALA A 255 -4.98 -15.45 27.29
C ALA A 255 -3.99 -14.28 27.09
N ALA A 256 -3.27 -13.85 28.14
CA ALA A 256 -2.37 -12.70 28.09
C ALA A 256 -1.27 -12.81 27.00
N PRO A 257 -0.51 -13.92 26.87
CA PRO A 257 0.46 -14.06 25.78
C PRO A 257 -0.18 -14.09 24.39
N VAL A 258 -1.41 -14.61 24.25
CA VAL A 258 -2.14 -14.57 22.97
C VAL A 258 -2.46 -13.14 22.57
N VAL A 259 -2.95 -12.33 23.52
CA VAL A 259 -3.22 -10.90 23.32
C VAL A 259 -1.93 -10.16 22.95
N ASP A 260 -0.82 -10.39 23.64
CA ASP A 260 0.47 -9.74 23.35
C ASP A 260 0.98 -10.06 21.93
N PHE A 261 1.01 -11.34 21.54
CA PHE A 261 1.46 -11.72 20.20
C PHE A 261 0.55 -11.19 19.10
N ALA A 262 -0.78 -11.28 19.27
CA ALA A 262 -1.73 -10.74 18.32
C ALA A 262 -1.56 -9.21 18.16
N ALA A 263 -1.42 -8.47 19.26
CA ALA A 263 -1.21 -7.03 19.23
C ALA A 263 0.11 -6.64 18.54
N ARG A 264 1.20 -7.40 18.75
CA ARG A 264 2.49 -7.19 18.05
C ARG A 264 2.41 -7.44 16.55
N LEU A 265 1.54 -8.35 16.11
CA LEU A 265 1.20 -8.56 14.70
C LEU A 265 0.20 -7.52 14.17
N ASN A 266 -0.11 -6.49 14.98
CA ASN A 266 -1.10 -5.45 14.70
C ASN A 266 -2.55 -5.95 14.61
N TRP A 267 -2.86 -7.14 15.12
CA TRP A 267 -4.23 -7.64 15.16
C TRP A 267 -5.03 -6.93 16.25
N LYS A 268 -6.33 -6.79 16.02
CA LYS A 268 -7.28 -6.15 16.93
C LYS A 268 -7.98 -7.21 17.77
N VAL A 269 -7.60 -7.32 19.03
CA VAL A 269 -8.13 -8.37 19.92
C VAL A 269 -9.32 -7.84 20.71
N THR A 270 -10.47 -8.49 20.56
CA THR A 270 -11.59 -8.36 21.52
C THR A 270 -11.63 -9.61 22.37
N LEU A 271 -11.51 -9.43 23.67
CA LEU A 271 -11.54 -10.51 24.65
C LEU A 271 -12.89 -10.50 25.38
N VAL A 272 -13.49 -11.68 25.55
CA VAL A 272 -14.76 -11.86 26.24
C VAL A 272 -14.61 -12.93 27.31
N ASP A 273 -15.10 -12.64 28.51
CA ASP A 273 -15.27 -13.64 29.56
C ASP A 273 -16.51 -13.32 30.39
N HIS A 274 -17.11 -14.33 31.01
CA HIS A 274 -18.30 -14.18 31.83
C HIS A 274 -17.99 -13.94 33.30
N ARG A 275 -16.73 -14.11 33.70
CA ARG A 275 -16.25 -13.97 35.07
C ARG A 275 -15.69 -12.57 35.28
N PRO A 276 -16.29 -11.73 36.14
CA PRO A 276 -15.83 -10.36 36.38
C PRO A 276 -14.37 -10.27 36.83
N ALA A 277 -13.88 -11.25 37.60
CA ALA A 277 -12.49 -11.27 38.07
C ALA A 277 -11.46 -11.42 36.94
N TYR A 278 -11.85 -12.02 35.81
CA TYR A 278 -10.97 -12.25 34.66
C TYR A 278 -11.11 -11.17 33.59
N ALA A 279 -12.35 -10.71 33.31
CA ALA A 279 -12.64 -9.66 32.32
C ALA A 279 -12.24 -8.24 32.81
N GLN A 280 -10.97 -8.05 33.14
CA GLN A 280 -10.41 -6.80 33.65
C GLN A 280 -9.47 -6.19 32.61
N VAL A 281 -9.70 -4.92 32.25
CA VAL A 281 -8.86 -4.18 31.29
C VAL A 281 -7.40 -4.13 31.75
N SER A 282 -7.16 -4.02 33.06
CA SER A 282 -5.81 -3.99 33.64
C SER A 282 -5.01 -5.26 33.40
N HIS A 283 -5.64 -6.42 33.17
CA HIS A 283 -4.96 -7.66 32.84
C HIS A 283 -4.55 -7.72 31.36
N PHE A 284 -5.20 -6.94 30.49
CA PHE A 284 -5.03 -7.00 29.04
C PHE A 284 -4.89 -5.60 28.41
N PRO A 285 -3.85 -4.83 28.77
CA PRO A 285 -3.69 -3.45 28.30
C PRO A 285 -3.50 -3.32 26.78
N LEU A 286 -3.14 -4.41 26.09
CA LEU A 286 -2.98 -4.46 24.64
C LEU A 286 -4.22 -4.97 23.89
N ALA A 287 -5.26 -5.43 24.60
CA ALA A 287 -6.52 -5.78 23.97
C ALA A 287 -7.24 -4.51 23.52
N GLU A 288 -7.85 -4.54 22.33
CA GLU A 288 -8.67 -3.43 21.85
C GLU A 288 -9.93 -3.28 22.71
N ARG A 289 -10.51 -4.42 23.12
CA ARG A 289 -11.70 -4.46 23.96
C ARG A 289 -11.62 -5.65 24.93
N VAL A 290 -12.10 -5.43 26.15
CA VAL A 290 -12.35 -6.48 27.15
C VAL A 290 -13.81 -6.37 27.54
N ILE A 291 -14.58 -7.43 27.32
CA ILE A 291 -16.03 -7.44 27.47
C ILE A 291 -16.42 -8.50 28.51
N LEU A 292 -17.20 -8.07 29.50
CA LEU A 292 -17.88 -8.97 30.41
C LEU A 292 -19.22 -9.38 29.79
N ALA A 293 -19.33 -10.61 29.31
CA ALA A 293 -20.57 -11.13 28.72
C ALA A 293 -20.74 -12.63 28.97
N ARG A 294 -21.99 -13.08 29.03
CA ARG A 294 -22.32 -14.50 29.17
C ARG A 294 -22.11 -15.23 27.84
N PRO A 295 -21.72 -16.52 27.84
CA PRO A 295 -21.52 -17.26 26.60
C PRO A 295 -22.75 -17.34 25.70
N ASP A 296 -23.94 -17.43 26.30
CA ASP A 296 -25.21 -17.54 25.58
C ASP A 296 -25.72 -16.21 24.99
N ASP A 297 -25.07 -15.07 25.31
CA ASP A 297 -25.46 -13.73 24.85
C ASP A 297 -24.44 -13.12 23.89
N LEU A 298 -23.50 -13.91 23.38
CA LEU A 298 -22.38 -13.42 22.58
C LEU A 298 -22.84 -12.65 21.33
N SER A 299 -23.84 -13.14 20.61
CA SER A 299 -24.40 -12.49 19.42
C SER A 299 -25.26 -11.26 19.75
N GLY A 300 -25.70 -11.11 21.00
CA GLY A 300 -26.42 -9.92 21.47
C GLY A 300 -25.49 -8.74 21.76
N VAL A 301 -24.23 -9.02 22.09
CA VAL A 301 -23.22 -8.01 22.43
C VAL A 301 -22.21 -7.71 21.32
N LEU A 302 -22.08 -8.61 20.33
CA LEU A 302 -21.09 -8.52 19.27
C LEU A 302 -21.67 -8.85 17.89
N ASP A 303 -21.23 -8.10 16.89
CA ASP A 303 -21.37 -8.43 15.48
C ASP A 303 -20.28 -9.46 15.09
N LEU A 304 -20.61 -10.74 15.22
CA LEU A 304 -19.67 -11.84 15.03
C LEU A 304 -19.08 -11.98 13.61
N PRO A 305 -19.85 -11.77 12.52
CA PRO A 305 -19.29 -11.72 11.16
C PRO A 305 -18.17 -10.68 10.96
N GLY A 306 -18.09 -9.69 11.85
CA GLY A 306 -17.03 -8.67 11.83
C GLY A 306 -15.65 -9.17 12.29
N TYR A 307 -15.51 -10.42 12.75
CA TYR A 307 -14.24 -11.00 13.20
C TYR A 307 -13.60 -11.91 12.15
N SER A 308 -12.28 -11.81 11.99
CA SER A 308 -11.52 -12.63 11.05
C SER A 308 -11.26 -14.04 11.57
N ALA A 309 -11.20 -14.20 12.90
CA ALA A 309 -11.00 -15.48 13.57
C ALA A 309 -11.52 -15.41 15.01
N ALA A 310 -11.81 -16.58 15.59
CA ALA A 310 -12.14 -16.74 16.99
C ALA A 310 -11.28 -17.84 17.63
N VAL A 311 -10.93 -17.67 18.90
CA VAL A 311 -10.22 -18.65 19.71
C VAL A 311 -11.02 -18.90 20.98
N VAL A 312 -11.47 -20.14 21.15
CA VAL A 312 -12.25 -20.59 22.32
C VAL A 312 -11.29 -21.25 23.31
N MET A 313 -11.15 -20.64 24.49
CA MET A 313 -10.18 -21.06 25.51
C MET A 313 -10.65 -20.67 26.92
N SER A 314 -11.93 -20.87 27.24
CA SER A 314 -12.43 -20.56 28.59
C SER A 314 -12.02 -21.60 29.64
N HIS A 315 -11.52 -22.76 29.19
CA HIS A 315 -11.24 -23.96 29.99
C HIS A 315 -12.46 -24.46 30.75
N HIS A 316 -13.66 -24.17 30.24
CA HIS A 316 -14.93 -24.53 30.86
C HIS A 316 -15.87 -25.08 29.80
N LEU A 317 -15.98 -26.41 29.76
CA LEU A 317 -16.69 -27.16 28.71
C LEU A 317 -18.09 -26.63 28.39
N PRO A 318 -18.97 -26.31 29.37
CA PRO A 318 -20.28 -25.73 29.07
C PRO A 318 -20.19 -24.35 28.38
N SER A 319 -19.25 -23.50 28.79
CA SER A 319 -19.06 -22.17 28.19
C SER A 319 -18.49 -22.29 26.78
N ASP A 320 -17.50 -23.15 26.57
CA ASP A 320 -16.90 -23.39 25.26
C ASP A 320 -17.94 -23.92 24.26
N LEU A 321 -18.83 -24.81 24.70
CA LEU A 321 -19.94 -25.31 23.88
C LEU A 321 -20.91 -24.19 23.49
N ALA A 322 -21.26 -23.30 24.42
CA ALA A 322 -22.14 -22.16 24.14
C ALA A 322 -21.50 -21.18 23.15
N TYR A 323 -20.23 -20.84 23.34
CA TYR A 323 -19.45 -20.03 22.41
C TYR A 323 -19.40 -20.63 21.01
N LEU A 324 -19.08 -21.92 20.88
CA LEU A 324 -19.03 -22.59 19.58
C LEU A 324 -20.40 -22.62 18.89
N ARG A 325 -21.50 -22.78 19.63
CA ARG A 325 -22.86 -22.71 19.07
C ARG A 325 -23.19 -21.33 18.51
N ALA A 326 -22.78 -20.25 19.19
CA ALA A 326 -22.97 -18.89 18.70
C ALA A 326 -22.14 -18.64 17.43
N LEU A 327 -20.87 -19.06 17.43
CA LEU A 327 -19.98 -18.94 16.27
C LEU A 327 -20.43 -19.78 15.06
N ALA A 328 -21.10 -20.92 15.27
CA ALA A 328 -21.57 -21.76 14.17
C ALA A 328 -22.78 -21.16 13.42
N GLN A 329 -23.36 -20.06 13.91
CA GLN A 329 -24.51 -19.38 13.30
C GLN A 329 -24.11 -18.20 12.39
N THR A 330 -22.82 -17.94 12.24
CA THR A 330 -22.25 -16.76 11.55
C THR A 330 -21.62 -17.16 10.22
#